data_AF-A0A8J3MXS0-F1
#
_entry.id   AF-A0A8J3MXS0-F1
#
_cell.length_a   1.000
_cell.length_b   1.000
_cell.length_c   1.000
_cell.angle_alpha   90.00
_cell.angle_beta   90.00
_cell.angle_gamma   90.00
#
_symmetry.space_group_name_H-M   'P 1'
#
loop_
_entity.id
_entity.type
_entity.pdbx_description
1 polymer ?
#
loop_
_entity_poly.entity_id
_entity_poly.type
_entity_poly.pdbx_seq_one_letter_code
_entity_poly.pdbx_strand_id
1 'polypeptide(L)' 'MDLVEQRMTLFRHYREVFGDLVSDGVYRMNEIIMLVNGMKGKVIWKYRSHGDDVMYVLEDDLCFVIGITAEGIAGRA' A
#
# COMPACT_ATOMS: atom_id res chain seq x y z
N MET A 1 10.21 -19.61 0.42
CA MET A 1 9.30 -18.72 -0.32
C MET A 1 10.14 -17.58 -0.81
N ASP A 2 10.33 -17.48 -2.13
CA ASP A 2 11.08 -16.36 -2.70
C ASP A 2 10.26 -15.06 -2.63
N LEU A 3 10.91 -13.91 -2.79
CA LEU A 3 10.27 -12.59 -2.66
C LEU A 3 9.08 -12.41 -3.62
N VAL A 4 9.14 -13.04 -4.79
CA VAL A 4 8.09 -12.95 -5.82
C VAL A 4 6.86 -13.73 -5.37
N GLU A 5 7.04 -14.93 -4.82
CA GLU A 5 5.96 -15.72 -4.24
C GLU A 5 5.30 -15.01 -3.06
N GLN A 6 6.08 -14.38 -2.17
CA GLN A 6 5.53 -13.60 -1.05
C GLN A 6 4.67 -12.45 -1.58
N ARG A 7 5.20 -11.68 -2.54
CA ARG A 7 4.50 -10.55 -3.15
C ARG A 7 3.22 -10.96 -3.86
N MET A 8 3.26 -12.07 -4.61
CA MET A 8 2.07 -12.59 -5.29
C MET A 8 1.01 -13.11 -4.32
N THR A 9 1.43 -13.71 -3.21
CA THR A 9 0.53 -14.17 -2.15
C THR A 9 -0.20 -12.99 -1.52
N LEU A 10 0.55 -11.94 -1.16
CA LEU A 10 -0.03 -10.71 -0.62
C LEU A 10 -0.94 -10.02 -1.63
N PHE A 11 -0.52 -9.91 -2.90
CA PHE A 11 -1.34 -9.32 -3.96
C PHE A 11 -2.71 -10.01 -4.07
N ARG A 12 -2.74 -11.34 -4.07
CA ARG A 12 -3.98 -12.12 -4.11
C ARG A 12 -4.85 -11.84 -2.90
N HIS A 13 -4.26 -11.87 -1.71
CA HIS A 13 -4.98 -11.59 -0.47
C HIS A 13 -5.60 -10.19 -0.46
N TYR A 14 -4.84 -9.14 -0.77
CA TYR A 14 -5.36 -7.78 -0.85
C TYR A 14 -6.45 -7.63 -1.92
N ARG A 15 -6.30 -8.29 -3.07
CA ARG A 15 -7.33 -8.27 -4.13
C ARG A 15 -8.61 -8.96 -3.70
N GLU A 16 -8.53 -10.08 -2.97
CA GLU A 16 -9.70 -10.78 -2.43
C GLU A 16 -10.45 -9.93 -1.41
N VAL A 17 -9.73 -9.16 -0.59
CA VAL A 17 -10.31 -8.32 0.47
C VAL A 17 -10.87 -7.00 -0.07
N PHE A 18 -10.15 -6.34 -0.98
CA PHE A 18 -10.45 -4.96 -1.41
C PHE A 18 -10.89 -4.83 -2.88
N GLY A 19 -10.93 -5.93 -3.62
CA GLY A 19 -11.28 -5.93 -5.05
C GLY A 19 -10.12 -5.46 -5.94
N ASP A 20 -10.45 -4.76 -7.03
CA ASP A 20 -9.48 -4.40 -8.05
C ASP A 20 -8.63 -3.16 -7.68
N LEU A 21 -7.47 -3.07 -8.34
CA LEU A 21 -6.57 -1.92 -8.21
C LEU A 21 -7.24 -0.64 -8.70
N VAL A 22 -6.96 0.48 -8.04
CA VAL A 22 -7.49 1.80 -8.40
C VAL A 22 -6.39 2.81 -8.74
N SER A 23 -6.70 3.75 -9.63
CA SER A 23 -5.85 4.91 -9.91
C SER A 23 -6.01 6.04 -8.91
N ASP A 24 -7.10 6.05 -8.16
CA ASP A 24 -7.53 7.14 -7.27
C ASP A 24 -6.66 7.27 -6.01
N GLY A 25 -6.91 8.33 -5.24
CA GLY A 25 -6.21 8.64 -4.00
C GLY A 25 -5.20 9.78 -4.13
N VAL A 26 -4.79 10.30 -2.98
CA VAL A 26 -3.88 11.46 -2.83
C VAL A 26 -2.45 11.10 -3.25
N TYR A 27 -2.03 9.86 -3.02
CA TYR A 27 -0.68 9.37 -3.30
C TYR A 27 -0.64 8.49 -4.56
N ARG A 28 0.44 8.65 -5.33
CA ARG A 28 0.65 7.96 -6.60
C ARG A 28 1.38 6.64 -6.39
N MET A 29 1.21 5.73 -7.35
CA MET A 29 2.05 4.54 -7.45
C MET A 29 3.53 4.95 -7.56
N ASN A 30 4.41 4.19 -6.91
CA ASN A 30 5.85 4.44 -6.79
C ASN A 30 6.24 5.71 -6.03
N GLU A 31 5.28 6.45 -5.46
CA GLU A 31 5.58 7.57 -4.58
C GLU A 31 6.13 7.06 -3.24
N ILE A 32 7.16 7.73 -2.72
CA ILE A 32 7.69 7.45 -1.37
C ILE A 32 6.95 8.36 -0.40
N ILE A 33 6.33 7.75 0.61
CA ILE A 33 5.57 8.46 1.64
C ILE A 33 6.13 8.15 3.03
N MET A 34 5.91 9.08 3.94
CA MET A 34 6.28 8.96 5.35
C MET A 34 5.03 8.65 6.18
N LEU A 35 5.13 7.61 7.00
CA LEU A 35 4.10 7.21 7.94
C LEU A 35 4.18 8.02 9.23
N VAL A 36 3.08 8.07 9.98
CA VAL A 36 3.01 8.77 11.28
C VAL A 36 4.01 8.23 12.31
N ASN A 37 4.43 6.99 12.19
CA ASN A 37 5.46 6.37 13.04
C ASN A 37 6.90 6.67 12.58
N GLY A 38 7.08 7.48 11.54
CA GLY A 38 8.38 7.86 10.98
C GLY A 38 8.97 6.89 9.95
N MET A 39 8.32 5.75 9.69
CA MET A 39 8.75 4.82 8.64
C MET A 39 8.48 5.41 7.25
N LYS A 40 9.30 5.03 6.27
CA LYS A 40 9.09 5.36 4.86
C LYS A 40 8.64 4.11 4.11
N GLY A 41 7.78 4.29 3.11
CA GLY A 41 7.33 3.21 2.25
C GLY A 41 7.03 3.73 0.84
N LYS A 42 7.33 2.91 -0.16
CA LYS A 42 6.95 3.16 -1.55
C LYS A 42 5.58 2.59 -1.81
N VAL A 43 4.66 3.38 -2.35
CA VAL A 43 3.32 2.90 -2.74
C VAL A 43 3.45 1.89 -3.88
N ILE A 44 3.09 0.63 -3.63
CA ILE A 44 3.18 -0.44 -4.63
C ILE A 44 1.83 -0.91 -5.13
N TRP A 45 0.73 -0.70 -4.39
CA TRP A 45 -0.64 -0.93 -4.86
C TRP A 45 -1.60 0.04 -4.19
N LYS A 46 -2.75 0.22 -4.82
CA LYS A 46 -3.87 1.00 -4.28
C LYS A 46 -5.16 0.26 -4.53
N TYR A 47 -6.01 0.17 -3.53
CA TYR A 47 -7.32 -0.48 -3.61
C TYR A 47 -8.40 0.43 -3.05
N ARG A 48 -9.64 0.19 -3.46
CA ARG A 48 -10.80 0.83 -2.82
C ARG A 48 -11.17 0.05 -1.56
N SER A 49 -11.17 0.71 -0.41
CA SER A 49 -11.72 0.17 0.84
C SER A 49 -13.21 0.53 0.96
N HIS A 50 -13.92 -0.15 1.85
CA HIS A 50 -15.32 0.13 2.13
C HIS A 50 -15.54 1.62 2.47
N GLY A 51 -16.51 2.27 1.83
CA GLY A 51 -16.88 3.67 2.14
C GLY A 51 -16.10 4.74 1.37
N ASP A 52 -15.62 4.42 0.17
CA ASP A 52 -14.87 5.30 -0.75
C ASP A 52 -13.40 5.58 -0.42
N ASP A 53 -12.90 5.08 0.72
CA ASP A 53 -11.51 5.24 1.12
C ASP A 53 -10.53 4.51 0.21
N VAL A 54 -9.31 5.03 0.12
CA VAL A 54 -8.21 4.39 -0.62
C VAL A 54 -7.24 3.74 0.35
N MET A 55 -7.00 2.46 0.11
CA MET A 55 -6.07 1.61 0.83
C MET A 55 -4.74 1.62 0.06
N TYR A 56 -3.66 2.12 0.66
CA TYR A 56 -2.31 2.16 0.09
C TYR A 56 -1.43 1.01 0.60
N VAL A 57 -1.04 0.10 -0.29
CA VAL A 57 -0.08 -0.94 0.08
C VAL A 57 1.32 -0.41 -0.20
N LEU A 58 2.17 -0.45 0.82
CA LEU A 58 3.52 0.07 0.80
C LEU A 58 4.55 -1.04 0.86
N GLU A 59 5.70 -0.81 0.24
CA GLU A 59 6.91 -1.62 0.35
C GLU A 59 8.01 -0.76 0.96
N ASP A 60 8.59 -1.17 2.08
CA ASP A 60 9.74 -0.50 2.69
C ASP A 60 11.08 -1.05 2.17
N ASP A 61 12.18 -0.47 2.64
CA ASP A 61 13.55 -0.86 2.24
C ASP A 61 13.93 -2.27 2.69
N LEU A 62 13.19 -2.84 3.65
CA LEU A 62 13.36 -4.20 4.16
C LEU A 62 12.41 -5.19 3.46
N CYS A 63 11.72 -4.76 2.41
CA CYS A 63 10.71 -5.52 1.66
C CYS A 63 9.49 -5.94 2.50
N PHE A 64 9.22 -5.27 3.62
CA PHE A 64 7.96 -5.45 4.33
C PHE A 64 6.83 -4.75 3.59
N VAL A 65 5.70 -5.45 3.51
CA VAL A 65 4.50 -4.96 2.83
C VAL A 65 3.43 -4.64 3.85
N ILE A 66 2.98 -3.39 3.87
CA ILE A 66 2.01 -2.89 4.86
C ILE A 66 0.84 -2.24 4.14
N GLY A 67 -0.37 -2.61 4.54
CA GLY A 67 -1.58 -1.91 4.13
C GLY A 67 -1.94 -0.80 5.11
N ILE A 68 -2.06 0.43 4.62
CA ILE A 68 -2.46 1.60 5.40
C ILE A 68 -3.49 2.50 4.67
N THR A 69 -4.39 3.11 5.43
CA THR A 69 -5.27 4.19 4.93
C THR A 69 -4.55 5.54 4.95
N ALA A 70 -5.17 6.56 4.36
CA ALA A 70 -4.61 7.92 4.35
C ALA A 70 -4.31 8.50 5.75
N GLU A 71 -5.07 8.07 6.77
CA GLU A 71 -4.93 8.54 8.15
C GLU A 71 -3.59 8.16 8.79
N GLY A 72 -2.99 7.04 8.36
CA GLY A 72 -1.70 6.60 8.86
C GLY A 72 -0.49 7.25 8.17
N ILE A 73 -0.73 8.16 7.22
CA ILE A 73 0.31 8.78 6.40
C ILE A 73 0.55 10.22 6.88
N ALA A 74 1.78 10.52 7.30
CA ALA A 74 2.19 11.86 7.71
C ALA A 74 2.38 12.81 6.51
N GLY A 75 2.79 12.27 5.36
CA GLY A 75 2.91 13.04 4.13
C GLY A 75 3.87 12.42 3.13
N ARG A 76 4.34 13.25 2.18
CA ARG A 76 5.39 12.89 1.22
C ARG A 76 6.75 12.89 1.92
N ALA A 77 7.61 11.95 1.55
CA ALA A 77 8.92 11.73 2.18
C ALA A 77 10.08 12.49 1.54
#